data_AF-A0A7W1GXJ6-F1
#
_entry.id   AF-A0A7W1GXJ6-F1
#
_cell.length_a   1.000
_cell.length_b   1.000
_cell.length_c   1.000
_cell.angle_alpha   90.00
_cell.angle_beta   90.00
_cell.angle_gamma   90.00
#
_symmetry.space_group_name_H-M   'P 1'
#
loop_
_entity.id
_entity.type
_entity.pdbx_description
1 polymer ?
#
loop_
_entity_poly.entity_id
_entity_poly.type
_entity_poly.pdbx_seq_one_letter_code
_entity_poly.pdbx_strand_id
1 'polypeptide(L)'
;MRAAAQAEAEAEGRAKVIEANVDAAVFRLHNDLRRIQAELESQVKSEEERTTAAAREARAVAEQEWQQVRAAVEEIRLKADKVLPADAARTAQEFKAQGDAASIRERGQAVGQALDMLNAAWSSAGDNALSIYLIEDIENILSAAAKGVSKVKIGNLNIIDSGDGETLSSYVSAYPAMLSSIFDAVAKTTGIDIPGSISGVKKEGK
;
A
#
# COMPACT_ATOMS: atom_id res chain seq x y z
N MET A 1 32.59 114.91 -52.29
CA MET A 1 33.16 113.71 -51.63
C MET A 1 32.47 113.35 -50.31
N ARG A 2 32.17 114.28 -49.37
CA ARG A 2 31.53 113.94 -48.08
C ARG A 2 30.11 113.35 -48.17
N ALA A 3 29.27 113.81 -49.10
CA ALA A 3 27.90 113.30 -49.25
C ALA A 3 27.84 111.86 -49.83
N ALA A 4 28.77 111.49 -50.72
CA ALA A 4 28.87 110.13 -51.25
C ALA A 4 29.33 109.14 -50.18
N ALA A 5 30.31 109.53 -49.36
CA ALA A 5 30.77 108.72 -48.23
C ALA A 5 29.69 108.51 -47.15
N GLN A 6 28.82 109.50 -46.90
CA GLN A 6 27.67 109.33 -45.99
C GLN A 6 26.61 108.37 -46.56
N ALA A 7 26.27 108.51 -47.85
CA ALA A 7 25.31 107.61 -48.50
C ALA A 7 25.81 106.15 -48.56
N GLU A 8 27.11 105.96 -48.76
CA GLU A 8 27.77 104.64 -48.74
C GLU A 8 27.76 104.03 -47.33
N ALA A 9 28.12 104.80 -46.29
CA ALA A 9 28.06 104.35 -44.90
C ALA A 9 26.62 104.02 -44.44
N GLU A 10 25.62 104.78 -44.88
CA GLU A 10 24.22 104.48 -44.62
C GLU A 10 23.75 103.21 -45.35
N ALA A 11 24.18 102.98 -46.59
CA ALA A 11 23.88 101.77 -47.33
C ALA A 11 24.53 100.54 -46.69
N GLU A 12 25.79 100.65 -46.26
CA GLU A 12 26.52 99.59 -45.55
C GLU A 12 25.87 99.30 -44.18
N GLY A 13 25.47 100.34 -43.44
CA GLY A 13 24.73 100.18 -42.18
C GLY A 13 23.39 99.48 -42.36
N ARG A 14 22.61 99.86 -43.39
CA ARG A 14 21.35 99.18 -43.74
C ARG A 14 21.57 97.72 -44.14
N ALA A 15 22.61 97.44 -44.92
CA ALA A 15 22.96 96.07 -45.31
C ALA A 15 23.30 95.20 -44.09
N LYS A 16 24.13 95.71 -43.16
CA LYS A 16 24.47 95.01 -41.92
C LYS A 16 23.26 94.74 -41.03
N VAL A 17 22.32 95.69 -40.94
CA VAL A 17 21.07 95.48 -40.19
C VAL A 17 20.18 94.43 -40.85
N ILE A 18 20.09 94.41 -42.19
CA ILE A 18 19.34 93.38 -42.92
C ILE A 18 19.98 92.00 -42.72
N GLU A 19 21.29 91.89 -42.85
CA GLU A 19 22.06 90.65 -42.63
C GLU A 19 21.83 90.12 -41.20
N ALA A 20 21.99 90.98 -40.19
CA ALA A 20 21.74 90.61 -38.79
C ALA A 20 20.28 90.18 -38.55
N ASN A 21 19.30 90.80 -39.22
CA ASN A 21 17.90 90.41 -39.12
C ASN A 21 17.62 89.06 -39.78
N VAL A 22 18.25 88.77 -40.93
CA VAL A 22 18.17 87.48 -41.62
C VAL A 22 18.80 86.39 -40.76
N ASP A 23 19.99 86.62 -40.23
CA ASP A 23 20.66 85.68 -39.32
C ASP A 23 19.81 85.41 -38.08
N ALA A 24 19.26 86.46 -37.46
CA ALA A 24 18.35 86.32 -36.32
C ALA A 24 17.06 85.54 -36.68
N ALA A 25 16.57 85.63 -37.92
CA ALA A 25 15.43 84.83 -38.39
C ALA A 25 15.83 83.36 -38.61
N VAL A 26 16.99 83.11 -39.22
CA VAL A 26 17.54 81.76 -39.44
C VAL A 26 17.80 81.06 -38.12
N PHE A 27 18.38 81.74 -37.13
CA PHE A 27 18.58 81.16 -35.78
C PHE A 27 17.26 80.83 -35.09
N ARG A 28 16.24 81.68 -35.22
CA ARG A 28 14.89 81.39 -34.69
C ARG A 28 14.31 80.14 -35.33
N LEU A 29 14.33 80.03 -36.66
CA LEU A 29 13.82 78.85 -37.37
C LEU A 29 14.58 77.56 -37.01
N HIS A 30 15.90 77.62 -36.83
CA HIS A 30 16.67 76.45 -36.38
C HIS A 30 16.32 76.03 -34.94
N ASN A 31 16.11 76.99 -34.04
CA ASN A 31 15.68 76.69 -32.67
C ASN A 31 14.26 76.11 -32.65
N ASP A 32 13.35 76.64 -33.46
CA ASP A 32 12.00 76.10 -33.61
C ASP A 32 12.01 74.69 -34.20
N LEU A 33 12.81 74.44 -35.24
CA LEU A 33 12.99 73.11 -35.80
C LEU A 33 13.51 72.14 -34.73
N ARG A 34 14.53 72.53 -33.97
CA ARG A 34 15.09 71.69 -32.88
C ARG A 34 14.05 71.40 -31.80
N ARG A 35 13.22 72.40 -31.44
CA ARG A 35 12.13 72.23 -30.47
C ARG A 35 11.10 71.23 -30.98
N ILE A 36 10.65 71.39 -32.23
CA ILE A 36 9.65 70.50 -32.86
C ILE A 36 10.20 69.08 -33.00
N GLN A 37 11.47 68.92 -33.39
CA GLN A 37 12.13 67.62 -33.47
C GLN A 37 12.18 66.93 -32.10
N ALA A 38 12.61 67.63 -31.06
CA ALA A 38 12.67 67.08 -29.70
C ALA A 38 11.27 66.72 -29.17
N GLU A 39 10.25 67.54 -29.45
CA GLU A 39 8.86 67.26 -29.08
C GLU A 39 8.32 66.02 -29.81
N LEU A 40 8.58 65.90 -31.11
CA LEU A 40 8.16 64.74 -31.89
C LEU A 40 8.90 63.47 -31.45
N GLU A 41 10.22 63.51 -31.24
CA GLU A 41 11.00 62.39 -30.73
C GLU A 41 10.51 61.96 -29.34
N SER A 42 10.20 62.91 -28.45
CA SER A 42 9.62 62.61 -27.14
C SER A 42 8.25 61.94 -27.25
N GLN A 43 7.39 62.39 -28.18
CA GLN A 43 6.08 61.79 -28.41
C GLN A 43 6.21 60.37 -28.98
N VAL A 44 7.04 60.18 -30.01
CA VAL A 44 7.31 58.86 -30.60
C VAL A 44 7.82 57.90 -29.53
N LYS A 45 8.83 58.31 -28.75
CA LYS A 45 9.38 57.48 -27.68
C LYS A 45 8.33 57.16 -26.61
N SER A 46 7.50 58.12 -26.22
CA SER A 46 6.43 57.88 -25.25
C SER A 46 5.41 56.86 -25.79
N GLU A 47 5.00 56.95 -27.04
CA GLU A 47 4.03 56.02 -27.63
C GLU A 47 4.63 54.63 -27.88
N GLU A 48 5.92 54.54 -28.24
CA GLU A 48 6.66 53.28 -28.32
C GLU A 48 6.75 52.59 -26.95
N GLU A 49 7.12 53.32 -25.91
CA GLU A 49 7.17 52.78 -24.54
C GLU A 49 5.78 52.35 -24.05
N ARG A 50 4.73 53.14 -24.33
CA ARG A 50 3.34 52.75 -24.02
C ARG A 50 2.92 51.49 -24.75
N THR A 51 3.24 51.37 -26.03
CA THR A 51 2.87 50.21 -26.86
C THR A 51 3.61 48.96 -26.40
N THR A 52 4.90 49.07 -26.11
CA THR A 52 5.70 47.94 -25.60
C THR A 52 5.28 47.53 -24.19
N ALA A 53 4.94 48.49 -23.31
CA ALA A 53 4.39 48.22 -22.00
C ALA A 53 3.04 47.50 -22.09
N ALA A 54 2.11 48.00 -22.91
CA ALA A 54 0.81 47.37 -23.13
C ALA A 54 0.94 45.95 -23.71
N ALA A 55 1.88 45.74 -24.65
CA ALA A 55 2.14 44.40 -25.19
C ALA A 55 2.70 43.44 -24.14
N ARG A 56 3.57 43.91 -23.24
CA ARG A 56 4.09 43.11 -22.12
C ARG A 56 2.99 42.78 -21.12
N GLU A 57 2.14 43.75 -20.79
CA GLU A 57 1.00 43.56 -19.89
C GLU A 57 0.01 42.54 -20.45
N ALA A 58 -0.39 42.68 -21.72
CA ALA A 58 -1.29 41.73 -22.37
C ALA A 58 -0.72 40.30 -22.38
N ARG A 59 0.59 40.14 -22.62
CA ARG A 59 1.27 38.83 -22.51
C ARG A 59 1.28 38.30 -21.09
N ALA A 60 1.55 39.14 -20.10
CA ALA A 60 1.59 38.75 -18.70
C ALA A 60 0.21 38.27 -18.22
N VAL A 61 -0.87 38.97 -18.62
CA VAL A 61 -2.26 38.57 -18.32
C VAL A 61 -2.59 37.24 -18.99
N ALA A 62 -2.31 37.09 -20.29
CA ALA A 62 -2.56 35.84 -21.01
C ALA A 62 -1.77 34.66 -20.41
N GLU A 63 -0.52 34.88 -20.03
CA GLU A 63 0.30 33.86 -19.36
C GLU A 63 -0.28 33.51 -17.99
N GLN A 64 -0.72 34.50 -17.20
CA GLN A 64 -1.34 34.24 -15.90
C GLN A 64 -2.63 33.41 -16.04
N GLU A 65 -3.49 33.74 -17.00
CA GLU A 65 -4.69 32.96 -17.31
C GLU A 65 -4.34 31.53 -17.75
N TRP A 66 -3.32 31.39 -18.61
CA TRP A 66 -2.84 30.09 -19.07
C TRP A 66 -2.33 29.22 -17.90
N GLN A 67 -1.56 29.80 -16.99
CA GLN A 67 -1.05 29.09 -15.81
C GLN A 67 -2.18 28.67 -14.86
N GLN A 68 -3.24 29.48 -14.72
CA GLN A 68 -4.41 29.10 -13.92
C GLN A 68 -5.13 27.89 -14.53
N VAL A 69 -5.38 27.91 -15.83
CA VAL A 69 -6.00 26.78 -16.53
C VAL A 69 -5.13 25.53 -16.42
N ARG A 70 -3.81 25.67 -16.60
CA ARG A 70 -2.86 24.56 -16.46
C ARG A 70 -2.87 23.98 -15.05
N ALA A 71 -2.85 24.82 -14.02
CA ALA A 71 -2.91 24.39 -12.64
C ALA A 71 -4.21 23.61 -12.35
N ALA A 72 -5.35 24.09 -12.83
CA ALA A 72 -6.64 23.42 -12.65
C ALA A 72 -6.67 22.04 -13.36
N VAL A 73 -6.14 21.96 -14.58
CA VAL A 73 -6.06 20.68 -15.32
C VAL A 73 -5.14 19.68 -14.61
N GLU A 74 -3.96 20.12 -14.17
CA GLU A 74 -3.03 19.24 -13.45
C GLU A 74 -3.58 18.81 -12.08
N GLU A 75 -4.32 19.67 -11.39
CA GLU A 75 -5.01 19.30 -10.15
C GLU A 75 -6.03 18.17 -10.39
N ILE A 76 -6.89 18.33 -11.40
CA ILE A 76 -7.89 17.31 -11.77
C ILE A 76 -7.19 16.00 -12.15
N ARG A 77 -6.14 16.09 -12.96
CA ARG A 77 -5.36 14.92 -13.38
C ARG A 77 -4.75 14.21 -12.18
N LEU A 78 -4.07 14.93 -11.27
CA LEU A 78 -3.47 14.32 -10.08
C LEU A 78 -4.52 13.67 -9.18
N LYS A 79 -5.70 14.29 -9.03
CA LYS A 79 -6.82 13.69 -8.29
C LYS A 79 -7.27 12.39 -8.95
N ALA A 80 -7.50 12.39 -10.27
CA ALA A 80 -7.98 11.21 -10.99
C ALA A 80 -6.95 10.08 -11.09
N ASP A 81 -5.68 10.41 -11.37
CA ASP A 81 -4.62 9.42 -11.61
C ASP A 81 -4.05 8.84 -10.31
N LYS A 82 -4.00 9.63 -9.23
CA LYS A 82 -3.32 9.23 -7.98
C LYS A 82 -4.26 9.14 -6.78
N VAL A 83 -5.00 10.22 -6.50
CA VAL A 83 -5.75 10.32 -5.23
C VAL A 83 -6.94 9.36 -5.21
N LEU A 84 -7.81 9.41 -6.22
CA LEU A 84 -9.00 8.56 -6.28
C LEU A 84 -8.66 7.06 -6.26
N PRO A 85 -7.69 6.56 -7.06
CA PRO A 85 -7.28 5.16 -7.00
C PRO A 85 -6.70 4.77 -5.65
N ALA A 86 -5.91 5.65 -5.01
CA ALA A 86 -5.35 5.40 -3.69
C ALA A 86 -6.44 5.33 -2.60
N ASP A 87 -7.41 6.24 -2.62
CA ASP A 87 -8.54 6.21 -1.68
C ASP A 87 -9.43 4.99 -1.92
N ALA A 88 -9.72 4.65 -3.19
CA ALA A 88 -10.47 3.44 -3.53
C ALA A 88 -9.75 2.17 -3.05
N ALA A 89 -8.43 2.08 -3.24
CA ALA A 89 -7.62 0.97 -2.74
C ALA A 89 -7.61 0.91 -1.21
N ARG A 90 -7.50 2.06 -0.52
CA ARG A 90 -7.59 2.14 0.95
C ARG A 90 -8.93 1.59 1.44
N THR A 91 -10.03 2.09 0.91
CA THR A 91 -11.38 1.66 1.30
C THR A 91 -11.64 0.18 0.97
N ALA A 92 -11.16 -0.30 -0.19
CA ALA A 92 -11.25 -1.71 -0.53
C ALA A 92 -10.49 -2.59 0.48
N GLN A 93 -9.28 -2.17 0.89
CA GLN A 93 -8.48 -2.89 1.88
C GLN A 93 -9.12 -2.87 3.27
N GLU A 94 -9.74 -1.75 3.67
CA GLU A 94 -10.51 -1.64 4.91
C GLU A 94 -11.68 -2.64 4.92
N PHE A 95 -12.49 -2.68 3.86
CA PHE A 95 -13.60 -3.63 3.78
C PHE A 95 -13.12 -5.08 3.75
N LYS A 96 -12.01 -5.37 3.06
CA LYS A 96 -11.42 -6.70 3.06
C LYS A 96 -10.99 -7.12 4.46
N ALA A 97 -10.26 -6.25 5.17
CA ALA A 97 -9.84 -6.52 6.54
C ALA A 97 -11.02 -6.70 7.50
N GLN A 98 -12.09 -5.91 7.35
CA GLN A 98 -13.32 -6.07 8.11
C GLN A 98 -14.01 -7.40 7.82
N GLY A 99 -14.10 -7.80 6.55
CA GLY A 99 -14.66 -9.09 6.13
C GLY A 99 -13.87 -10.28 6.67
N ASP A 100 -12.54 -10.23 6.57
CA ASP A 100 -11.64 -11.25 7.10
C ASP A 100 -11.80 -11.38 8.62
N ALA A 101 -11.83 -10.24 9.34
CA ALA A 101 -12.05 -10.23 10.78
C ALA A 101 -13.44 -10.74 11.19
N ALA A 102 -14.49 -10.43 10.42
CA ALA A 102 -15.84 -10.93 10.67
C ALA A 102 -15.92 -12.45 10.50
N SER A 103 -15.31 -13.00 9.44
CA SER A 103 -15.25 -14.44 9.19
C SER A 103 -14.53 -15.20 10.32
N ILE A 104 -13.40 -14.66 10.80
CA ILE A 104 -12.67 -15.24 11.93
C ILE A 104 -13.52 -15.22 13.19
N ARG A 105 -14.20 -14.10 13.48
CA ARG A 105 -15.05 -13.95 14.66
C ARG A 105 -16.21 -14.93 14.64
N GLU A 106 -16.93 -15.01 13.54
CA GLU A 106 -18.09 -15.90 13.39
C GLU A 106 -17.67 -17.37 13.49
N ARG A 107 -16.58 -17.75 12.82
CA ARG A 107 -16.01 -19.09 12.94
C ARG A 107 -15.61 -19.39 14.39
N GLY A 108 -14.97 -18.44 15.07
CA GLY A 108 -14.61 -18.58 16.48
C GLY A 108 -15.83 -18.79 17.38
N GLN A 109 -16.91 -18.03 17.16
CA GLN A 109 -18.17 -18.19 17.88
C GLN A 109 -18.82 -19.55 17.59
N ALA A 110 -18.88 -19.98 16.33
CA ALA A 110 -19.44 -21.27 15.95
C ALA A 110 -18.65 -22.45 16.55
N VAL A 111 -17.31 -22.38 16.53
CA VAL A 111 -16.45 -23.39 17.17
C VAL A 111 -16.65 -23.38 18.68
N GLY A 112 -16.73 -22.20 19.30
CA GLY A 112 -17.03 -22.07 20.74
C GLY A 112 -18.37 -22.73 21.11
N GLN A 113 -19.44 -22.42 20.37
CA GLN A 113 -20.75 -23.03 20.57
C GLN A 113 -20.73 -24.55 20.36
N ALA A 114 -20.02 -25.03 19.33
CA ALA A 114 -19.87 -26.47 19.09
C ALA A 114 -19.13 -27.17 20.25
N LEU A 115 -18.09 -26.54 20.81
CA LEU A 115 -17.38 -27.05 21.97
C LEU A 115 -18.25 -27.03 23.24
N ASP A 116 -19.04 -25.98 23.45
CA ASP A 116 -19.98 -25.91 24.57
C ASP A 116 -21.04 -27.02 24.47
N MET A 117 -21.58 -27.28 23.27
CA MET A 117 -22.51 -28.39 23.02
C MET A 117 -21.87 -29.76 23.26
N LEU A 118 -20.61 -29.94 22.82
CA LEU A 118 -19.85 -31.16 23.05
C LEU A 118 -19.61 -31.38 24.56
N ASN A 119 -19.22 -30.33 25.28
CA ASN A 119 -19.01 -30.37 26.72
C ASN A 119 -20.32 -30.71 27.46
N ALA A 120 -21.44 -30.08 27.08
CA ALA A 120 -22.75 -30.40 27.65
C ALA A 120 -23.14 -31.86 27.39
N ALA A 121 -22.90 -32.38 26.18
CA ALA A 121 -23.12 -33.78 25.85
C ALA A 121 -22.26 -34.72 26.70
N TRP A 122 -20.97 -34.42 26.89
CA TRP A 122 -20.07 -35.19 27.77
C TRP A 122 -20.51 -35.16 29.23
N SER A 123 -20.87 -33.98 29.75
CA SER A 123 -21.37 -33.84 31.11
C SER A 123 -22.65 -34.67 31.31
N SER A 124 -23.52 -34.76 30.31
CA SER A 124 -24.74 -35.56 30.36
C SER A 124 -24.51 -37.07 30.24
N ALA A 125 -23.46 -37.50 29.51
CA ALA A 125 -23.14 -38.92 29.28
C ALA A 125 -22.41 -39.58 30.46
N GLY A 126 -21.83 -38.79 31.37
CA GLY A 126 -21.19 -39.28 32.60
C GLY A 126 -20.04 -40.26 32.31
N ASP A 127 -20.01 -41.38 33.04
CA ASP A 127 -18.93 -42.39 32.95
C ASP A 127 -18.73 -43.01 31.55
N ASN A 128 -19.71 -42.91 30.64
CA ASN A 128 -19.63 -43.46 29.29
C ASN A 128 -19.14 -42.44 28.23
N ALA A 129 -18.92 -41.17 28.59
CA ALA A 129 -18.47 -40.13 27.67
C ALA A 129 -17.10 -40.43 27.05
N LEU A 130 -16.18 -40.98 27.85
CA LEU A 130 -14.82 -41.32 27.45
C LEU A 130 -14.81 -42.49 26.44
N SER A 131 -15.74 -43.43 26.60
CA SER A 131 -15.87 -44.62 25.75
C SER A 131 -16.29 -44.26 24.33
N ILE A 132 -17.19 -43.28 24.17
CA ILE A 132 -17.67 -42.84 22.86
C ILE A 132 -16.58 -42.06 22.11
N TYR A 133 -15.84 -41.18 22.80
CA TYR A 133 -14.71 -40.46 22.20
C TYR A 133 -13.59 -41.40 21.77
N LEU A 134 -13.30 -42.41 22.59
CA LEU A 134 -12.26 -43.40 22.27
C LEU A 134 -12.60 -44.16 20.98
N ILE A 135 -13.87 -44.38 20.65
CA ILE A 135 -14.28 -45.05 19.40
C ILE A 135 -13.95 -44.20 18.17
N GLU A 136 -14.19 -42.88 18.23
CA GLU A 136 -13.90 -41.97 17.12
C GLU A 136 -12.39 -41.84 16.85
N ASP A 137 -11.59 -41.73 17.91
CA ASP A 137 -10.13 -41.57 17.80
C ASP A 137 -9.34 -42.89 17.86
N ILE A 138 -10.02 -44.04 18.01
CA ILE A 138 -9.38 -45.35 18.12
C ILE A 138 -8.53 -45.64 16.89
N GLU A 139 -8.98 -45.28 15.68
CA GLU A 139 -8.21 -45.49 14.44
C GLU A 139 -6.91 -44.68 14.42
N ASN A 140 -6.96 -43.43 14.90
CA ASN A 140 -5.79 -42.56 14.98
C ASN A 140 -4.79 -43.08 16.03
N ILE A 141 -5.29 -43.50 17.19
CA ILE A 141 -4.49 -44.08 18.27
C ILE A 141 -3.87 -45.41 17.82
N LEU A 142 -4.64 -46.30 17.18
CA LEU A 142 -4.12 -47.56 16.63
C LEU A 142 -3.10 -47.32 15.52
N SER A 143 -3.32 -46.35 14.63
CA SER A 143 -2.36 -46.00 13.58
C SER A 143 -1.04 -45.47 14.16
N ALA A 144 -1.10 -44.63 15.19
CA ALA A 144 0.08 -44.15 15.91
C ALA A 144 0.81 -45.28 16.66
N ALA A 145 0.06 -46.17 17.33
CA ALA A 145 0.61 -47.34 18.01
C ALA A 145 1.26 -48.32 17.02
N ALA A 146 0.62 -48.60 15.88
CA ALA A 146 1.15 -49.44 14.82
C ALA A 146 2.44 -48.88 14.21
N LYS A 147 2.54 -47.55 14.04
CA LYS A 147 3.80 -46.89 13.67
C LYS A 147 4.89 -47.07 14.72
N GLY A 148 4.54 -47.02 16.00
CA GLY A 148 5.45 -47.31 17.12
C GLY A 148 5.98 -48.74 17.08
N VAL A 149 5.10 -49.72 16.87
CA VAL A 149 5.46 -51.15 16.74
C VAL A 149 6.27 -51.42 15.47
N SER A 150 6.02 -50.72 14.37
CA SER A 150 6.79 -50.84 13.12
C SER A 150 8.26 -50.44 13.25
N LYS A 151 8.62 -49.69 14.31
CA LYS A 151 10.02 -49.37 14.64
C LYS A 151 10.73 -50.53 15.34
N VAL A 152 10.00 -51.48 15.90
CA VAL A 152 10.56 -52.73 16.46
C VAL A 152 10.55 -53.78 15.35
N LYS A 153 11.51 -53.66 14.42
CA LYS A 153 11.81 -54.76 13.50
C LYS A 153 12.66 -55.79 14.24
N ILE A 154 12.05 -56.88 14.71
CA ILE A 154 12.80 -58.06 15.14
C ILE A 154 13.37 -58.70 13.86
N GLY A 155 14.61 -58.33 13.53
CA GLY A 155 15.24 -58.72 12.27
C GLY A 155 15.54 -60.21 12.21
N ASN A 156 16.12 -60.77 13.28
CA ASN A 156 16.44 -62.18 13.39
C ASN A 156 16.12 -62.65 14.83
N LEU A 157 15.25 -63.64 14.97
CA LEU A 157 14.97 -64.29 16.24
C LEU A 157 15.74 -65.62 16.26
N ASN A 158 16.89 -65.66 16.92
CA ASN A 158 17.62 -66.90 17.13
C ASN A 158 17.04 -67.60 18.35
N ILE A 159 16.14 -68.55 18.08
CA ILE A 159 15.64 -69.47 19.11
C ILE A 159 16.65 -70.60 19.21
N ILE A 160 17.25 -70.76 20.39
CA ILE A 160 18.11 -71.91 20.69
C ILE A 160 17.18 -73.01 21.20
N ASP A 161 16.86 -73.95 20.30
CA ASP A 161 16.13 -75.17 20.65
C ASP A 161 17.05 -76.10 21.44
N SER A 162 16.58 -76.58 22.59
CA SER A 162 17.31 -77.54 23.42
C SER A 162 17.17 -78.97 22.90
N GLY A 163 16.44 -79.16 21.79
CA GLY A 163 16.28 -80.43 21.08
C GLY A 163 14.98 -81.15 21.37
N ASP A 164 13.96 -80.46 21.89
CA ASP A 164 12.65 -81.02 22.26
C ASP A 164 11.52 -80.63 21.28
N GLY A 165 11.76 -79.69 20.36
CA GLY A 165 10.80 -79.32 19.31
C GLY A 165 9.55 -78.57 19.81
N GLU A 166 9.46 -78.27 21.11
CA GLU A 166 8.31 -77.58 21.73
C GLU A 166 8.51 -76.05 21.82
N THR A 167 9.73 -75.57 21.56
CA THR A 167 10.11 -74.15 21.64
C THR A 167 9.35 -73.23 20.68
N LEU A 168 9.01 -73.71 19.48
CA LEU A 168 8.22 -72.93 18.53
C LEU A 168 6.73 -72.88 18.95
N SER A 169 6.20 -74.00 19.45
CA SER A 169 4.80 -74.13 19.87
C SER A 169 4.51 -73.33 21.15
N SER A 170 5.44 -73.33 22.10
CA SER A 170 5.38 -72.53 23.33
C SER A 170 5.46 -71.02 23.06
N TYR A 171 6.26 -70.59 22.06
CA TYR A 171 6.31 -69.18 21.66
C TYR A 171 5.02 -68.69 20.98
N VAL A 172 4.45 -69.49 20.06
CA VAL A 172 3.15 -69.16 19.43
C VAL A 172 2.03 -69.11 20.48
N SER A 173 2.09 -70.01 21.46
CA SER A 173 1.14 -70.05 22.58
C SER A 173 1.35 -68.90 23.58
N ALA A 174 2.55 -68.31 23.64
CA ALA A 174 2.87 -67.16 24.49
C ALA A 174 2.43 -65.82 23.88
N TYR A 175 2.14 -65.78 22.57
CA TYR A 175 1.76 -64.56 21.87
C TYR A 175 0.46 -63.92 22.42
N PRO A 176 -0.63 -64.69 22.65
CA PRO A 176 -1.82 -64.15 23.32
C PRO A 176 -1.55 -63.67 24.76
N ALA A 177 -0.68 -64.37 25.49
CA ALA A 177 -0.32 -64.01 26.87
C ALA A 177 0.54 -62.73 26.95
N MET A 178 1.45 -62.53 26.00
CA MET A 178 2.20 -61.28 25.84
C MET A 178 1.27 -60.13 25.49
N LEU A 179 0.33 -60.32 24.58
CA LEU A 179 -0.62 -59.29 24.18
C LEU A 179 -1.52 -58.88 25.36
N SER A 180 -1.98 -59.85 26.17
CA SER A 180 -2.70 -59.59 27.42
C SER A 180 -1.86 -58.78 28.42
N SER A 181 -0.56 -59.09 28.54
CA SER A 181 0.33 -58.38 29.47
C SER A 181 0.58 -56.93 29.04
N ILE A 182 0.62 -56.67 27.74
CA ILE A 182 0.72 -55.31 27.19
C ILE A 182 -0.57 -54.54 27.46
N PHE A 183 -1.74 -55.15 27.24
CA PHE A 183 -3.02 -54.51 27.55
C PHE A 183 -3.18 -54.24 29.06
N ASP A 184 -2.75 -55.15 29.91
CA ASP A 184 -2.74 -54.95 31.37
C ASP A 184 -1.77 -53.84 31.80
N ALA A 185 -0.60 -53.73 31.16
CA ALA A 185 0.36 -52.65 31.44
C ALA A 185 -0.19 -51.28 31.00
N VAL A 186 -0.87 -51.22 29.87
CA VAL A 186 -1.56 -50.01 29.39
C VAL A 186 -2.70 -49.64 30.34
N ALA A 187 -3.52 -50.61 30.76
CA ALA A 187 -4.60 -50.39 31.73
C ALA A 187 -4.08 -49.90 33.08
N LYS A 188 -2.97 -50.45 33.60
CA LYS A 188 -2.35 -49.99 34.86
C LYS A 188 -1.74 -48.60 34.79
N THR A 189 -1.21 -48.22 33.63
CA THR A 189 -0.51 -46.93 33.46
C THR A 189 -1.47 -45.79 33.13
N THR A 190 -2.54 -46.09 32.37
CA THR A 190 -3.47 -45.08 31.83
C THR A 190 -4.89 -45.19 32.42
N GLY A 191 -5.20 -46.28 33.12
CA GLY A 191 -6.55 -46.57 33.62
C GLY A 191 -7.52 -47.12 32.57
N ILE A 192 -7.07 -47.28 31.32
CA ILE A 192 -7.94 -47.63 30.18
C ILE A 192 -7.88 -49.15 29.93
N ASP A 193 -8.98 -49.84 30.22
CA ASP A 193 -9.17 -51.27 29.91
C ASP A 193 -9.66 -51.43 28.46
N ILE A 194 -8.74 -51.68 27.54
CA ILE A 194 -9.03 -51.79 26.10
C ILE A 194 -9.92 -53.03 25.80
N PRO A 195 -9.62 -54.25 26.29
CA PRO A 195 -10.50 -55.41 26.12
C PRO A 195 -11.91 -55.20 26.69
N GLY A 196 -12.04 -54.62 27.90
CA GLY A 196 -13.33 -54.33 28.52
C GLY A 196 -14.13 -53.24 27.78
N SER A 197 -13.43 -52.23 27.24
CA SER A 197 -14.05 -51.13 26.50
C SER A 197 -14.58 -51.55 25.12
N ILE A 198 -13.94 -52.52 24.47
CA ILE A 198 -14.37 -53.03 23.15
C ILE A 198 -15.46 -54.10 23.28
N SER A 199 -15.38 -54.96 24.30
CA SER A 199 -16.35 -56.04 24.50
C SER A 199 -17.64 -55.59 25.19
N GLY A 200 -17.66 -54.38 25.76
CA GLY A 200 -18.81 -53.83 26.49
C GLY A 200 -19.10 -54.52 27.82
N VAL A 201 -18.23 -55.41 28.29
CA VAL A 201 -18.37 -56.15 29.55
C VAL A 201 -17.31 -55.66 30.52
N LYS A 202 -17.72 -54.87 31.52
CA LYS A 202 -16.85 -54.51 32.66
C LYS A 202 -16.46 -55.80 33.40
N LYS A 203 -15.16 -56.09 33.52
CA LYS A 203 -14.67 -57.08 34.49
C LYS A 203 -14.88 -56.50 35.89
N GLU A 204 -15.86 -57.01 36.63
CA GLU A 204 -15.93 -56.81 38.07
C GLU A 204 -14.70 -57.44 38.72
N GLY A 205 -13.94 -56.60 39.45
CA GLY A 205 -12.68 -56.99 40.07
C GLY A 205 -12.85 -58.06 41.14
N LYS A 206 -11.89 -58.98 41.18
CA LYS A 206 -11.43 -59.63 42.42
C LYS A 206 -10.07 -59.07 42.77
#